data_AF-A0A832W5L1-F1
#
_entry.id   AF-A0A832W5L1-F1
#
_cell.length_a   1.000
_cell.length_b   1.000
_cell.length_c   1.000
_cell.angle_alpha   90.00
_cell.angle_beta   90.00
_cell.angle_gamma   90.00
#
_symmetry.space_group_name_H-M   'P 1'
#
loop_
_entity.id
_entity.type
_entity.pdbx_description
1 polymer ?
#
loop_
_entity_poly.entity_id
_entity_poly.type
_entity_poly.pdbx_seq_one_letter_code
_entity_poly.pdbx_strand_id
1 'polypeptide(L)'
;MLEAVTPVLPTLHKLRDALAEFADAFRVVTREVIRAKFGVDWAYNIRNEMFFKKLNQIIAMAEDYVYRNVAVERGPLEIGWRWPKAIIRFKLGGEEVAYIIMYWTGNRPLAQFRGSREKAERLASVIRALGGEAEVKHVKGAGWVVQLYTDGITAIRHNGWLNAVRSFVDELKDKGLISDERYKQLVKEIETGPNVAKFAGVEFSAHYTNRGIQVNYQPRSEASKDAALNALKARGLKEGIHFTVKEYGGYEIRVADEFYAKALEALAHSGLREGEHYAVYGKRREIRVKAEQKDAAVNALKAAGLEEGKHFAAKWNGQYIIRITYDGLREIQRMALSGDVEAERFIRGLEDVLRRRYGDNAVKKLIEVLSPAREEGTLDLPLAVYDERGNVVARVVDLRYEFVKGKRKDKQPAGQPVSHCAGEDCRLRVVVEYELPSGERRQFKMEWYWKKQQKKKGKTTATYYLESARPTIKDDVEVAVVKALTKRKVEKGQVWLHADQLEALRRFKALKDAIDQWRAGKPQSKSSRDAGRSD
;
A
#
# COMPACT_ATOMS: atom_id res chain seq x y z
N MET A 1 44.10 5.58 1.79
CA MET A 1 42.71 5.50 2.29
C MET A 1 41.77 4.95 1.21
N LEU A 2 41.83 5.44 -0.04
CA LEU A 2 41.08 4.91 -1.22
C LEU A 2 41.20 3.40 -1.42
N GLU A 3 42.41 2.85 -1.35
CA GLU A 3 42.65 1.40 -1.55
C GLU A 3 42.03 0.49 -0.48
N ALA A 4 41.73 1.03 0.72
CA ALA A 4 41.25 0.24 1.84
C ALA A 4 39.72 0.18 1.93
N VAL A 5 39.01 1.24 1.51
CA VAL A 5 37.56 1.37 1.76
C VAL A 5 36.75 0.45 0.84
N THR A 6 37.03 0.45 -0.46
CA THR A 6 36.22 -0.27 -1.46
C THR A 6 36.31 -1.80 -1.33
N PRO A 7 37.47 -2.41 -1.04
CA PRO A 7 37.57 -3.85 -0.80
C PRO A 7 36.91 -4.30 0.51
N VAL A 8 36.85 -3.42 1.52
CA VAL A 8 36.35 -3.75 2.86
C VAL A 8 34.83 -3.51 2.98
N LEU A 9 34.25 -2.60 2.19
CA LEU A 9 32.83 -2.29 2.21
C LEU A 9 31.90 -3.52 2.04
N PRO A 10 32.17 -4.47 1.11
CA PRO A 10 31.40 -5.72 1.04
C PRO A 10 31.43 -6.53 2.34
N THR A 11 32.58 -6.58 3.02
CA THR A 11 32.74 -7.28 4.29
C THR A 11 31.97 -6.59 5.42
N LEU A 12 31.98 -5.26 5.47
CA LEU A 12 31.18 -4.50 6.42
C LEU A 12 29.68 -4.72 6.21
N HIS A 13 29.21 -4.74 4.95
CA HIS A 13 27.82 -5.07 4.63
C HIS A 13 27.46 -6.50 5.07
N LYS A 14 28.31 -7.49 4.77
CA LYS A 14 28.08 -8.87 5.22
C LYS A 14 27.98 -8.97 6.74
N LEU A 15 28.87 -8.28 7.47
CA LEU A 15 28.84 -8.26 8.93
C LEU A 15 27.54 -7.64 9.45
N ARG A 16 27.11 -6.50 8.88
CA ARG A 16 25.83 -5.88 9.23
C ARG A 16 24.65 -6.82 8.97
N ASP A 17 24.61 -7.44 7.80
CA ASP A 17 23.50 -8.30 7.38
C ASP A 17 23.45 -9.57 8.27
N ALA A 18 24.59 -10.21 8.55
CA ALA A 18 24.67 -11.36 9.46
C ALA A 18 24.26 -11.02 10.90
N LEU A 19 24.66 -9.86 11.41
CA LEU A 19 24.25 -9.39 12.73
C LEU A 19 22.76 -9.05 12.79
N ALA A 20 22.19 -8.54 11.68
CA ALA A 20 20.76 -8.29 11.59
C ALA A 20 19.95 -9.60 11.62
N GLU A 21 20.41 -10.64 10.91
CA GLU A 21 19.85 -11.99 10.95
C GLU A 21 19.94 -12.60 12.35
N PHE A 22 21.12 -12.50 12.99
CA PHE A 22 21.30 -12.92 14.38
C PHE A 22 20.33 -12.20 15.33
N ALA A 23 20.17 -10.89 15.19
CA ALA A 23 19.26 -10.12 16.03
C ALA A 23 17.79 -10.52 15.81
N ASP A 24 17.38 -10.82 14.58
CA ASP A 24 16.03 -11.31 14.29
C ASP A 24 15.81 -12.70 14.87
N ALA A 25 16.76 -13.63 14.69
CA ALA A 25 16.71 -14.96 15.26
C ALA A 25 16.70 -14.93 16.80
N PHE A 26 17.58 -14.11 17.41
CA PHE A 26 17.62 -13.89 18.84
C PHE A 26 16.27 -13.42 19.36
N ARG A 27 15.67 -12.40 18.72
CA ARG A 27 14.36 -11.88 19.10
C ARG A 27 13.28 -12.97 19.08
N VAL A 28 13.23 -13.79 18.03
CA VAL A 28 12.28 -14.91 17.90
C VAL A 28 12.49 -15.91 19.04
N VAL A 29 13.72 -16.40 19.21
CA VAL A 29 14.07 -17.38 20.24
C VAL A 29 13.78 -16.84 21.64
N THR A 30 14.19 -15.61 21.95
CA THR A 30 13.94 -15.03 23.27
C THR A 30 12.46 -14.80 23.54
N ARG A 31 11.69 -14.37 22.53
CA ARG A 31 10.25 -14.19 22.71
C ARG A 31 9.56 -15.52 22.98
N GLU A 32 9.91 -16.57 22.25
CA GLU A 32 9.31 -17.91 22.44
C GLU A 32 9.74 -18.53 23.78
N VAL A 33 11.04 -18.56 24.07
CA VAL A 33 11.59 -19.19 25.27
C VAL A 33 11.20 -18.44 26.54
N ILE A 34 11.29 -17.11 26.55
CA ILE A 34 10.97 -16.32 27.74
C ILE A 34 9.47 -16.32 28.02
N ARG A 35 8.63 -16.23 26.97
CA ARG A 35 7.18 -16.35 27.13
C ARG A 35 6.78 -17.73 27.63
N ALA A 36 7.37 -18.80 27.10
CA ALA A 36 7.08 -20.16 27.54
C ALA A 36 7.52 -20.43 28.99
N LYS A 37 8.69 -19.92 29.40
CA LYS A 37 9.28 -20.22 30.71
C LYS A 37 8.78 -19.28 31.83
N PHE A 38 8.51 -18.03 31.50
CA PHE A 38 8.23 -16.98 32.50
C PHE A 38 6.87 -16.28 32.30
N GLY A 39 6.15 -16.56 31.22
CA GLY A 39 4.85 -15.91 30.93
C GLY A 39 4.95 -14.43 30.56
N VAL A 40 6.17 -13.91 30.35
CA VAL A 40 6.44 -12.49 30.06
C VAL A 40 6.75 -12.32 28.57
N ASP A 41 6.13 -11.34 27.91
CA ASP A 41 6.51 -10.93 26.54
C ASP A 41 7.73 -10.00 26.62
N TRP A 42 8.90 -10.55 26.34
CA TRP A 42 10.18 -9.84 26.46
C TRP A 42 10.44 -8.99 25.21
N ALA A 43 10.42 -7.66 25.38
CA ALA A 43 10.48 -6.69 24.28
C ALA A 43 11.90 -6.13 23.99
N TYR A 44 12.95 -6.66 24.61
CA TYR A 44 14.31 -6.18 24.39
C TYR A 44 14.76 -6.41 22.94
N ASN A 45 15.33 -5.37 22.33
CA ASN A 45 15.84 -5.42 20.97
C ASN A 45 17.34 -5.15 20.96
N ILE A 46 18.13 -6.19 20.72
CA ILE A 46 19.60 -6.11 20.70
C ILE A 46 20.12 -5.17 19.61
N ARG A 47 19.31 -4.82 18.60
CA ARG A 47 19.67 -3.80 17.60
C ARG A 47 19.85 -2.41 18.19
N ASN A 48 19.34 -2.17 19.41
CA ASN A 48 19.51 -0.90 20.12
C ASN A 48 20.89 -0.78 20.80
N GLU A 49 21.67 -1.86 20.85
CA GLU A 49 22.98 -1.89 21.48
C GLU A 49 24.00 -0.99 20.78
N MET A 50 24.95 -0.48 21.56
CA MET A 50 25.94 0.50 21.10
C MET A 50 26.79 -0.01 19.93
N PHE A 51 27.11 -1.31 19.92
CA PHE A 51 27.88 -1.92 18.85
C PHE A 51 27.18 -1.83 17.48
N PHE A 52 25.87 -2.12 17.40
CA PHE A 52 25.09 -1.97 16.17
C PHE A 52 25.10 -0.52 15.68
N LYS A 53 24.96 0.44 16.60
CA LYS A 53 25.03 1.88 16.28
C LYS A 53 26.39 2.27 15.70
N LYS A 54 27.49 1.86 16.35
CA LYS A 54 28.86 2.15 15.88
C LYS A 54 29.17 1.49 14.53
N LEU A 55 28.78 0.24 14.33
CA LEU A 55 28.97 -0.44 13.04
C LEU A 55 28.22 0.29 11.92
N ASN A 56 26.97 0.67 12.15
CA ASN A 56 26.18 1.43 11.16
C ASN A 56 26.80 2.81 10.88
N GLN A 57 27.38 3.48 11.88
CA GLN A 57 28.12 4.73 11.68
C GLN A 57 29.36 4.53 10.79
N ILE A 58 30.16 3.49 11.04
CA ILE A 58 31.34 3.17 10.22
C ILE A 58 30.94 2.89 8.77
N ILE A 59 29.87 2.11 8.58
CA ILE A 59 29.33 1.82 7.24
C ILE A 59 28.89 3.11 6.57
N ALA A 60 28.13 3.96 7.26
CA ALA A 60 27.65 5.23 6.70
C ALA A 60 28.81 6.17 6.32
N MET A 61 29.89 6.20 7.10
CA MET A 61 31.10 6.97 6.75
C MET A 61 31.78 6.42 5.49
N ALA A 62 31.89 5.10 5.37
CA ALA A 62 32.46 4.46 4.19
C ALA A 62 31.58 4.65 2.94
N GLU A 63 30.25 4.55 3.08
CA GLU A 63 29.28 4.83 2.02
C GLU A 63 29.33 6.29 1.59
N ASP A 64 29.36 7.25 2.52
CA ASP A 64 29.48 8.68 2.22
C ASP A 64 30.79 9.01 1.50
N TYR A 65 31.89 8.37 1.90
CA TYR A 65 33.15 8.49 1.19
C TYR A 65 33.04 8.02 -0.26
N VAL A 66 32.50 6.82 -0.49
CA VAL A 66 32.29 6.29 -1.85
C VAL A 66 31.33 7.20 -2.63
N TYR A 67 30.21 7.61 -2.04
CA TYR A 67 29.22 8.48 -2.66
C TYR A 67 29.82 9.79 -3.17
N ARG A 68 30.70 10.44 -2.39
CA ARG A 68 31.30 11.72 -2.76
C ARG A 68 32.43 11.62 -3.78
N ASN A 69 33.16 10.50 -3.77
CA ASN A 69 34.41 10.38 -4.52
C ASN A 69 34.29 9.50 -5.77
N VAL A 70 33.19 8.77 -5.96
CA VAL A 70 33.02 7.90 -7.12
C VAL A 70 32.62 8.71 -8.36
N ALA A 71 33.45 8.61 -9.40
CA ALA A 71 33.09 9.05 -10.74
C ALA A 71 32.32 7.91 -11.44
N VAL A 72 31.23 8.26 -12.10
CA VAL A 72 30.45 7.31 -12.90
C VAL A 72 30.55 7.72 -14.36
N GLU A 73 31.12 6.85 -15.18
CA GLU A 73 31.37 7.11 -16.59
C GLU A 73 30.63 6.11 -17.46
N ARG A 74 30.02 6.60 -18.54
CA ARG A 74 29.36 5.78 -19.54
C ARG A 74 30.28 5.62 -20.75
N GLY A 75 30.51 4.38 -21.16
CA GLY A 75 31.13 4.07 -22.46
C GLY A 75 30.17 4.29 -23.64
N PRO A 76 30.66 4.21 -24.89
CA PRO A 76 29.83 4.42 -26.08
C PRO A 76 28.68 3.42 -26.18
N LEU A 77 27.62 3.79 -26.91
CA LEU A 77 26.54 2.86 -27.22
C LEU A 77 26.99 1.86 -28.28
N GLU A 78 27.03 0.59 -27.91
CA GLU A 78 27.27 -0.52 -28.83
C GLU A 78 25.93 -1.03 -29.38
N ILE A 79 25.75 -0.90 -30.70
CA ILE A 79 24.58 -1.43 -31.42
C ILE A 79 25.01 -2.74 -32.08
N GLY A 80 24.64 -3.86 -31.48
CA GLY A 80 24.87 -5.21 -32.03
C GLY A 80 23.58 -5.97 -32.30
N TRP A 81 23.69 -7.17 -32.86
CA TRP A 81 22.56 -8.04 -33.28
C TRP A 81 21.54 -8.42 -32.19
N ARG A 82 21.81 -8.12 -30.91
CA ARG A 82 20.95 -8.51 -29.79
C ARG A 82 20.22 -7.33 -29.17
N TRP A 83 20.89 -6.60 -28.28
CA TRP A 83 20.36 -5.43 -27.58
C TRP A 83 21.39 -4.31 -27.59
N PRO A 84 21.01 -3.06 -27.91
CA PRO A 84 21.86 -1.89 -27.71
C PRO A 84 22.32 -1.84 -26.26
N LYS A 85 23.61 -1.59 -26.04
CA LYS A 85 24.20 -1.63 -24.71
C LYS A 85 25.31 -0.60 -24.51
N ALA A 86 25.54 -0.19 -23.27
CA ALA A 86 26.68 0.65 -22.90
C ALA A 86 27.25 0.15 -21.56
N ILE A 87 28.58 0.20 -21.42
CA ILE A 87 29.24 -0.14 -20.16
C ILE A 87 29.25 1.10 -19.26
N ILE A 88 28.72 0.99 -18.05
CA ILE A 88 28.83 2.01 -17.01
C ILE A 88 29.95 1.60 -16.06
N ARG A 89 30.96 2.44 -15.92
CA ARG A 89 32.15 2.23 -15.07
C ARG A 89 32.06 3.11 -13.83
N PHE A 90 32.39 2.53 -12.69
CA PHE A 90 32.52 3.23 -11.43
C PHE A 90 34.01 3.38 -11.14
N LYS A 91 34.48 4.61 -10.99
CA LYS A 91 35.88 4.93 -10.74
C LYS A 91 36.08 5.63 -9.41
N LEU A 92 37.07 5.22 -8.64
CA LEU A 92 37.50 5.89 -7.41
C LEU A 92 38.96 6.27 -7.57
N GLY A 93 39.30 7.55 -7.38
CA GLY A 93 40.67 8.04 -7.61
C GLY A 93 41.16 7.84 -9.06
N GLY A 94 40.25 7.74 -10.03
CA GLY A 94 40.58 7.48 -11.45
C GLY A 94 40.63 6.00 -11.84
N GLU A 95 40.66 5.07 -10.88
CA GLU A 95 40.72 3.64 -11.15
C GLU A 95 39.34 2.99 -11.20
N GLU A 96 39.12 2.10 -12.17
CA GLU A 96 37.87 1.34 -12.27
C GLU A 96 37.76 0.32 -11.13
N VAL A 97 36.79 0.54 -10.24
CA VAL A 97 36.52 -0.34 -9.10
C VAL A 97 35.38 -1.32 -9.34
N ALA A 98 34.47 -0.99 -10.26
CA ALA A 98 33.37 -1.84 -10.68
C ALA A 98 32.81 -1.38 -12.03
N TYR A 99 32.05 -2.24 -12.69
CA TYR A 99 31.26 -1.86 -13.86
C TYR A 99 29.93 -2.62 -13.90
N ILE A 100 28.96 -2.08 -14.63
CA ILE A 100 27.70 -2.73 -14.95
C ILE A 100 27.33 -2.42 -16.40
N ILE A 101 26.72 -3.35 -17.11
CA ILE A 101 26.32 -3.16 -18.50
C ILE A 101 24.86 -2.73 -18.54
N MET A 102 24.59 -1.55 -19.09
CA MET A 102 23.25 -1.06 -19.38
C MET A 102 22.78 -1.59 -20.74
N TYR A 103 21.59 -2.16 -20.79
CA TYR A 103 20.96 -2.70 -22.00
C TYR A 103 19.64 -2.01 -22.27
N TRP A 104 19.32 -1.84 -23.56
CA TRP A 104 17.97 -1.55 -24.01
C TRP A 104 17.29 -2.84 -24.50
N THR A 105 16.28 -3.32 -23.78
CA THR A 105 15.60 -4.60 -24.11
C THR A 105 14.50 -4.45 -25.17
N GLY A 106 14.43 -3.31 -25.85
CA GLY A 106 13.34 -2.94 -26.77
C GLY A 106 12.15 -2.27 -26.08
N ASN A 107 11.96 -2.47 -24.78
CA ASN A 107 10.89 -1.83 -24.02
C ASN A 107 11.35 -1.17 -22.72
N ARG A 108 12.52 -1.48 -22.16
CA ARG A 108 12.99 -0.87 -20.90
C ARG A 108 14.52 -0.95 -20.77
N PRO A 109 15.13 -0.07 -19.97
CA PRO A 109 16.51 -0.23 -19.56
C PRO A 109 16.66 -1.41 -18.58
N LEU A 110 17.78 -2.12 -18.70
CA LEU A 110 18.19 -3.20 -17.81
C LEU A 110 19.69 -3.04 -17.55
N ALA A 111 20.10 -2.86 -16.30
CA ALA A 111 21.51 -2.87 -15.94
C ALA A 111 21.86 -4.25 -15.38
N GLN A 112 22.89 -4.89 -15.94
CA GLN A 112 23.29 -6.23 -15.55
C GLN A 112 24.81 -6.39 -15.49
N PHE A 113 25.26 -7.09 -14.44
CA PHE A 113 26.60 -7.64 -14.31
C PHE A 113 26.52 -9.16 -14.19
N ARG A 114 27.51 -9.86 -14.76
CA ARG A 114 27.72 -11.32 -14.61
C ARG A 114 29.21 -11.57 -14.41
N GLY A 115 29.59 -12.36 -13.41
CA GLY A 115 30.99 -12.67 -13.16
C GLY A 115 31.25 -13.45 -11.88
N SER A 116 32.42 -13.21 -11.27
CA SER A 116 32.80 -13.80 -9.99
C SER A 116 32.00 -13.21 -8.83
N ARG A 117 31.89 -13.98 -7.74
CA ARG A 117 31.20 -13.55 -6.51
C ARG A 117 31.77 -12.25 -5.98
N GLU A 118 33.11 -12.18 -5.90
CA GLU A 118 33.82 -11.01 -5.37
C GLU A 118 33.48 -9.73 -6.14
N LYS A 119 33.53 -9.79 -7.48
CA LYS A 119 33.21 -8.63 -8.33
C LYS A 119 31.72 -8.24 -8.22
N ALA A 120 30.82 -9.22 -8.11
CA ALA A 120 29.40 -8.97 -7.91
C ALA A 120 29.11 -8.29 -6.56
N GLU A 121 29.73 -8.77 -5.47
CA GLU A 121 29.58 -8.18 -4.12
C GLU A 121 30.22 -6.79 -4.03
N ARG A 122 31.35 -6.56 -4.71
CA ARG A 122 31.98 -5.24 -4.84
C ARG A 122 31.06 -4.27 -5.57
N LEU A 123 30.52 -4.64 -6.72
CA LEU A 123 29.55 -3.83 -7.48
C LEU A 123 28.30 -3.53 -6.65
N ALA A 124 27.73 -4.53 -5.98
CA ALA A 124 26.54 -4.34 -5.15
C ALA A 124 26.81 -3.34 -4.00
N SER A 125 28.00 -3.35 -3.42
CA SER A 125 28.38 -2.41 -2.36
C SER A 125 28.55 -0.99 -2.88
N VAL A 126 29.11 -0.81 -4.08
CA VAL A 126 29.17 0.51 -4.74
C VAL A 126 27.76 1.02 -5.03
N ILE A 127 26.86 0.19 -5.59
CA ILE A 127 25.47 0.59 -5.85
C ILE A 127 24.75 1.00 -4.55
N ARG A 128 24.94 0.26 -3.45
CA ARG A 128 24.38 0.60 -2.13
C ARG A 128 24.89 1.93 -1.61
N ALA A 129 26.20 2.17 -1.71
CA ALA A 129 26.79 3.46 -1.33
C ALA A 129 26.23 4.62 -2.17
N LEU A 130 25.85 4.38 -3.43
CA LEU A 130 25.19 5.36 -4.28
C LEU A 130 23.68 5.57 -3.98
N GLY A 131 23.16 4.88 -2.96
CA GLY A 131 21.75 4.93 -2.55
C GLY A 131 20.84 3.97 -3.33
N GLY A 132 21.40 2.97 -4.01
CA GLY A 132 20.64 1.93 -4.71
C GLY A 132 20.42 0.67 -3.89
N GLU A 133 19.44 -0.14 -4.30
CA GLU A 133 19.31 -1.52 -3.82
C GLU A 133 19.93 -2.47 -4.84
N ALA A 134 20.84 -3.33 -4.37
CA ALA A 134 21.50 -4.34 -5.20
C ALA A 134 21.52 -5.69 -4.49
N GLU A 135 20.98 -6.70 -5.18
CA GLU A 135 20.97 -8.09 -4.75
C GLU A 135 21.96 -8.90 -5.59
N VAL A 136 22.69 -9.80 -4.92
CA VAL A 136 23.70 -10.67 -5.54
C VAL A 136 23.12 -12.08 -5.59
N LYS A 137 22.88 -12.60 -6.80
CA LYS A 137 22.30 -13.94 -7.00
C LYS A 137 23.24 -14.84 -7.78
N HIS A 138 23.30 -16.12 -7.40
CA HIS A 138 23.95 -17.13 -8.21
C HIS A 138 22.97 -17.68 -9.24
N VAL A 139 23.34 -17.65 -10.53
CA VAL A 139 22.54 -18.15 -11.64
C VAL A 139 23.33 -19.26 -12.35
N LYS A 140 22.76 -20.46 -12.41
CA LYS A 140 23.39 -21.62 -13.07
C LYS A 140 23.73 -21.26 -14.53
N GLY A 141 25.00 -21.44 -14.91
CA GLY A 141 25.52 -21.11 -16.24
C GLY A 141 25.86 -19.64 -16.49
N ALA A 142 25.51 -18.72 -15.58
CA ALA A 142 25.82 -17.30 -15.71
C ALA A 142 26.71 -16.74 -14.57
N GLY A 143 26.98 -17.54 -13.54
CA GLY A 143 27.80 -17.15 -12.39
C GLY A 143 27.04 -16.25 -11.41
N TRP A 144 27.74 -15.31 -10.78
CA TRP A 144 27.16 -14.36 -9.85
C TRP A 144 26.68 -13.11 -10.60
N VAL A 145 25.45 -12.71 -10.32
CA VAL A 145 24.70 -11.73 -11.10
C VAL A 145 24.20 -10.61 -10.20
N VAL A 146 24.35 -9.37 -10.67
CA VAL A 146 23.66 -8.18 -10.15
C VAL A 146 22.78 -7.64 -11.26
N GLN A 147 21.51 -7.37 -10.97
CA GLN A 147 20.53 -6.89 -11.94
C GLN A 147 19.70 -5.74 -11.36
N LEU A 148 19.60 -4.65 -12.12
CA LEU A 148 18.70 -3.54 -11.83
C LEU A 148 17.74 -3.36 -13.01
N TYR A 149 16.44 -3.37 -12.72
CA TYR A 149 15.40 -2.95 -13.67
C TYR A 149 15.18 -1.44 -13.58
N THR A 150 14.31 -0.87 -14.42
CA THR A 150 14.02 0.57 -14.46
C THR A 150 13.85 1.20 -13.09
N ASP A 151 13.09 0.59 -12.18
CA ASP A 151 12.87 1.15 -10.83
C ASP A 151 14.16 1.16 -10.01
N GLY A 152 14.96 0.10 -10.06
CA GLY A 152 16.26 0.04 -9.37
C GLY A 152 17.31 0.97 -10.00
N ILE A 153 17.31 1.10 -11.33
CA ILE A 153 18.18 2.05 -12.06
C ILE A 153 17.82 3.48 -11.67
N THR A 154 16.54 3.81 -11.72
CA THR A 154 16.09 5.14 -11.39
C THR A 154 16.11 5.37 -9.89
N ALA A 155 16.17 4.37 -9.00
CA ALA A 155 16.27 4.59 -7.55
C ALA A 155 17.57 5.32 -7.17
N ILE A 156 18.69 5.00 -7.81
CA ILE A 156 20.00 5.57 -7.52
C ILE A 156 20.02 7.06 -7.87
N ARG A 157 20.26 7.91 -6.87
CA ARG A 157 20.18 9.38 -6.98
C ARG A 157 21.51 10.10 -7.17
N HIS A 158 22.60 9.35 -7.25
CA HIS A 158 23.90 9.93 -7.50
C HIS A 158 23.95 10.63 -8.87
N ASN A 159 24.41 11.88 -8.91
CA ASN A 159 24.39 12.71 -10.12
C ASN A 159 25.16 12.07 -11.29
N GLY A 160 26.34 11.50 -11.04
CA GLY A 160 27.11 10.81 -12.08
C GLY A 160 26.35 9.62 -12.66
N TRP A 161 25.61 8.88 -11.82
CA TRP A 161 24.80 7.76 -12.28
C TRP A 161 23.62 8.23 -13.13
N LEU A 162 22.86 9.23 -12.66
CA LEU A 162 21.73 9.77 -13.41
C LEU A 162 22.17 10.35 -14.76
N ASN A 163 23.32 11.02 -14.81
CA ASN A 163 23.91 11.53 -16.05
C ASN A 163 24.30 10.39 -17.01
N ALA A 164 24.91 9.31 -16.50
CA ALA A 164 25.23 8.14 -17.31
C ALA A 164 23.97 7.46 -17.87
N VAL A 165 22.92 7.29 -17.06
CA VAL A 165 21.64 6.71 -17.51
C VAL A 165 20.93 7.64 -18.50
N ARG A 166 20.96 8.96 -18.26
CA ARG A 166 20.34 9.94 -19.15
C ARG A 166 21.04 9.98 -20.50
N SER A 167 22.36 10.07 -20.52
CA SER A 167 23.17 10.04 -21.75
C SER A 167 22.93 8.76 -22.56
N PHE A 168 22.72 7.62 -21.90
CA PHE A 168 22.34 6.38 -22.59
C PHE A 168 20.98 6.51 -23.29
N VAL A 169 19.98 7.10 -22.64
CA VAL A 169 18.64 7.31 -23.23
C VAL A 169 18.66 8.37 -24.33
N ASP A 170 19.44 9.44 -24.17
CA ASP A 170 19.64 10.46 -25.19
C ASP A 170 20.23 9.83 -26.47
N GLU A 171 21.30 9.02 -26.34
CA GLU A 171 21.92 8.37 -27.48
C GLU A 171 21.00 7.32 -28.15
N LEU A 172 20.16 6.62 -27.38
CA LEU A 172 19.12 5.76 -27.96
C LEU A 172 18.13 6.56 -28.83
N LYS A 173 17.76 7.77 -28.40
CA LYS A 173 16.86 8.66 -29.15
C LYS A 173 17.55 9.19 -30.41
N ASP A 174 18.78 9.66 -30.29
CA ASP A 174 19.56 10.19 -31.42
C ASP A 174 19.79 9.14 -32.51
N LYS A 175 19.94 7.86 -32.12
CA LYS A 175 20.07 6.72 -33.05
C LYS A 175 18.73 6.19 -33.55
N GLY A 176 17.60 6.80 -33.19
CA GLY A 176 16.26 6.38 -33.62
C GLY A 176 15.79 5.04 -33.05
N LEU A 177 16.41 4.55 -31.97
CA LEU A 177 16.08 3.27 -31.33
C LEU A 177 14.84 3.35 -30.42
N ILE A 178 14.41 4.57 -30.09
CA ILE A 178 13.21 4.86 -29.29
C ILE A 178 12.42 6.04 -29.88
N SER A 179 11.09 6.02 -29.72
CA SER A 179 10.21 7.11 -30.13
C SER A 179 10.32 8.35 -29.22
N ASP A 180 9.85 9.52 -29.69
CA ASP A 180 9.78 10.74 -28.88
C ASP A 180 8.96 10.58 -27.61
N GLU A 181 7.83 9.89 -27.71
CA GLU A 181 6.97 9.61 -26.56
C GLU A 181 7.69 8.74 -25.54
N ARG A 182 8.39 7.69 -26.03
CA ARG A 182 9.14 6.79 -25.14
C ARG A 182 10.33 7.50 -24.50
N TYR A 183 11.02 8.35 -25.25
CA TYR A 183 12.07 9.21 -24.73
C TYR A 183 11.53 10.10 -23.61
N LYS A 184 10.49 10.90 -23.86
CA LYS A 184 9.86 11.77 -22.84
C LYS A 184 9.46 10.99 -21.58
N GLN A 185 8.93 9.79 -21.74
CA GLN A 185 8.59 8.92 -20.61
C GLN A 185 9.83 8.50 -19.80
N LEU A 186 10.87 7.96 -20.45
CA LEU A 186 12.08 7.49 -19.76
C LEU A 186 12.83 8.64 -19.08
N VAL A 187 12.92 9.77 -19.76
CA VAL A 187 13.45 11.03 -19.24
C VAL A 187 12.76 11.43 -17.93
N LYS A 188 11.43 11.48 -17.95
CA LYS A 188 10.63 11.78 -16.76
C LYS A 188 10.83 10.74 -15.65
N GLU A 189 10.92 9.46 -16.01
CA GLU A 189 11.21 8.39 -15.05
C GLU A 189 12.60 8.55 -14.43
N ILE A 190 13.63 8.94 -15.18
CA ILE A 190 14.98 9.19 -14.64
C ILE A 190 14.96 10.38 -13.69
N GLU A 191 14.36 11.50 -14.10
CA GLU A 191 14.32 12.74 -13.32
C GLU A 191 13.54 12.57 -12.01
N THR A 192 12.42 11.85 -12.04
CA THR A 192 11.54 11.68 -10.87
C THR A 192 11.85 10.43 -10.04
N GLY A 193 12.55 9.44 -10.62
CA GLY A 193 12.69 8.02 -10.24
C GLY A 193 11.56 7.36 -9.48
N PRO A 194 11.81 6.32 -8.67
CA PRO A 194 10.82 5.27 -8.45
C PRO A 194 9.53 5.83 -7.88
N ASN A 195 8.40 5.29 -8.34
CA ASN A 195 7.07 5.69 -7.88
C ASN A 195 6.61 4.86 -6.67
N VAL A 196 7.49 4.10 -6.03
CA VAL A 196 7.14 3.13 -4.99
C VAL A 196 7.52 3.59 -3.60
N ALA A 197 6.71 3.18 -2.62
CA ALA A 197 6.99 3.23 -1.19
C ALA A 197 6.71 1.85 -0.57
N LYS A 198 7.56 1.41 0.37
CA LYS A 198 7.50 0.06 0.94
C LYS A 198 6.75 0.04 2.27
N PHE A 199 5.81 -0.90 2.42
CA PHE A 199 5.10 -1.18 3.67
C PHE A 199 4.73 -2.66 3.77
N ALA A 200 4.90 -3.25 4.94
CA ALA A 200 4.68 -4.67 5.19
C ALA A 200 5.46 -5.57 4.22
N GLY A 201 6.68 -5.15 3.86
CA GLY A 201 7.50 -5.84 2.86
C GLY A 201 7.03 -5.72 1.39
N VAL A 202 5.97 -4.96 1.12
CA VAL A 202 5.39 -4.78 -0.22
C VAL A 202 5.67 -3.38 -0.76
N GLU A 203 6.04 -3.29 -2.04
CA GLU A 203 6.26 -2.02 -2.73
C GLU A 203 4.96 -1.51 -3.37
N PHE A 204 4.43 -0.41 -2.85
CA PHE A 204 3.23 0.23 -3.36
C PHE A 204 3.58 1.43 -4.23
N SER A 205 3.04 1.45 -5.44
CA SER A 205 3.10 2.60 -6.35
C SER A 205 2.14 3.68 -5.89
N ALA A 206 2.61 4.93 -5.89
CA ALA A 206 1.83 6.11 -5.54
C ALA A 206 1.57 7.00 -6.76
N HIS A 207 0.30 7.37 -6.96
CA HIS A 207 -0.14 8.19 -8.07
C HIS A 207 -1.06 9.31 -7.59
N TYR A 208 -0.93 10.50 -8.21
CA TYR A 208 -1.88 11.59 -8.08
C TYR A 208 -2.70 11.71 -9.36
N THR A 209 -4.01 11.57 -9.23
CA THR A 209 -4.97 11.59 -10.34
C THR A 209 -6.08 12.60 -10.07
N ASN A 210 -6.93 12.88 -11.05
CA ASN A 210 -8.14 13.68 -10.84
C ASN A 210 -9.08 13.11 -9.75
N ARG A 211 -8.99 11.81 -9.44
CA ARG A 211 -9.73 11.13 -8.37
C ARG A 211 -9.02 11.18 -7.01
N GLY A 212 -7.91 11.90 -6.89
CA GLY A 212 -7.05 11.99 -5.71
C GLY A 212 -5.89 11.00 -5.73
N ILE A 213 -5.40 10.66 -4.53
CA ILE A 213 -4.23 9.81 -4.34
C ILE A 213 -4.62 8.33 -4.49
N GLN A 214 -3.82 7.59 -5.24
CA GLN A 214 -3.94 6.15 -5.39
C GLN A 214 -2.63 5.49 -4.97
N VAL A 215 -2.71 4.59 -4.00
CA VAL A 215 -1.58 3.78 -3.53
C VAL A 215 -1.94 2.33 -3.79
N ASN A 216 -1.25 1.70 -4.74
CA ASN A 216 -1.59 0.35 -5.17
C ASN A 216 -0.37 -0.54 -5.40
N TYR A 217 -0.58 -1.84 -5.29
CA TYR A 217 0.37 -2.89 -5.63
C TYR A 217 -0.30 -3.84 -6.64
N GLN A 218 0.47 -4.27 -7.63
CA GLN A 218 -0.05 -5.03 -8.77
C GLN A 218 0.65 -6.39 -8.92
N PRO A 219 0.35 -7.38 -8.05
CA PRO A 219 0.94 -8.70 -8.16
C PRO A 219 0.48 -9.41 -9.43
N ARG A 220 1.38 -10.18 -10.04
CA ARG A 220 1.13 -10.99 -11.25
C ARG A 220 0.86 -12.47 -10.95
N SER A 221 0.95 -12.88 -9.70
CA SER A 221 0.68 -14.24 -9.26
C SER A 221 -0.23 -14.24 -8.04
N GLU A 222 -0.98 -15.32 -7.89
CA GLU A 222 -1.84 -15.54 -6.72
C GLU A 222 -1.00 -15.64 -5.44
N ALA A 223 0.14 -16.32 -5.47
CA ALA A 223 1.05 -16.40 -4.33
C ALA A 223 1.54 -15.01 -3.87
N SER A 224 1.93 -14.13 -4.79
CA SER A 224 2.35 -12.75 -4.43
C SER A 224 1.18 -11.89 -3.95
N LYS A 225 -0.02 -12.10 -4.49
CA LYS A 225 -1.25 -11.49 -3.99
C LYS A 225 -1.48 -11.91 -2.53
N ASP A 226 -1.55 -13.21 -2.26
CA ASP A 226 -1.86 -13.73 -0.93
C ASP A 226 -0.80 -13.37 0.11
N ALA A 227 0.48 -13.41 -0.27
CA ALA A 227 1.57 -12.93 0.57
C ALA A 227 1.38 -11.46 0.98
N ALA A 228 1.03 -10.58 0.03
CA ALA A 228 0.78 -9.18 0.31
C ALA A 228 -0.47 -8.98 1.20
N LEU A 229 -1.56 -9.73 0.96
CA LEU A 229 -2.76 -9.66 1.80
C LEU A 229 -2.48 -10.11 3.23
N ASN A 230 -1.75 -11.22 3.39
CA ASN A 230 -1.37 -11.74 4.70
C ASN A 230 -0.45 -10.78 5.44
N ALA A 231 0.51 -10.16 4.75
CA ALA A 231 1.39 -9.14 5.33
C ALA A 231 0.59 -7.93 5.82
N LEU A 232 -0.34 -7.39 5.03
CA LEU A 232 -1.19 -6.27 5.45
C LEU A 232 -2.08 -6.64 6.65
N LYS A 233 -2.69 -7.84 6.62
CA LYS A 233 -3.53 -8.36 7.73
C LYS A 233 -2.72 -8.57 9.01
N ALA A 234 -1.48 -9.05 8.91
CA ALA A 234 -0.57 -9.21 10.04
C ALA A 234 -0.19 -7.86 10.68
N ARG A 235 -0.24 -6.76 9.92
CA ARG A 235 -0.10 -5.40 10.45
C ARG A 235 -1.40 -4.83 11.03
N GLY A 236 -2.48 -5.62 11.10
CA GLY A 236 -3.77 -5.19 11.65
C GLY A 236 -4.71 -4.52 10.62
N LEU A 237 -4.32 -4.48 9.33
CA LEU A 237 -5.18 -3.87 8.30
C LEU A 237 -6.30 -4.82 7.86
N LYS A 238 -7.51 -4.27 7.66
CA LYS A 238 -8.71 -5.03 7.32
C LYS A 238 -9.08 -4.85 5.84
N GLU A 239 -9.26 -5.97 5.14
CA GLU A 239 -9.77 -5.98 3.77
C GLU A 239 -11.19 -5.39 3.70
N GLY A 240 -11.46 -4.60 2.66
CA GLY A 240 -12.73 -3.89 2.49
C GLY A 240 -12.84 -2.58 3.28
N ILE A 241 -11.94 -2.34 4.25
CA ILE A 241 -11.88 -1.09 5.03
C ILE A 241 -10.58 -0.34 4.71
N HIS A 242 -9.44 -0.95 5.06
CA HIS A 242 -8.11 -0.33 4.93
C HIS A 242 -7.45 -0.59 3.57
N PHE A 243 -7.82 -1.69 2.91
CA PHE A 243 -7.40 -1.97 1.55
C PHE A 243 -8.48 -2.72 0.79
N THR A 244 -8.40 -2.71 -0.54
CA THR A 244 -9.30 -3.44 -1.43
C THR A 244 -8.51 -4.25 -2.42
N VAL A 245 -9.06 -5.39 -2.82
CA VAL A 245 -8.50 -6.25 -3.86
C VAL A 245 -9.44 -6.24 -5.04
N LYS A 246 -8.90 -6.02 -6.23
CA LYS A 246 -9.61 -6.20 -7.49
C LYS A 246 -8.82 -7.14 -8.38
N GLU A 247 -9.55 -8.00 -9.06
CA GLU A 247 -9.02 -8.94 -10.03
C GLU A 247 -9.52 -8.53 -11.41
N TYR A 248 -8.61 -8.49 -12.37
CA TYR A 248 -8.91 -8.17 -13.76
C TYR A 248 -8.29 -9.23 -14.66
N GLY A 249 -9.00 -9.66 -15.70
CA GLY A 249 -8.48 -10.59 -16.69
C GLY A 249 -9.15 -11.95 -16.66
N GLY A 250 -8.45 -12.94 -17.20
CA GLY A 250 -8.97 -14.29 -17.41
C GLY A 250 -7.83 -15.29 -17.60
N TYR A 251 -8.18 -16.47 -18.09
CA TYR A 251 -7.23 -17.53 -18.38
C TYR A 251 -6.89 -17.57 -19.87
N GLU A 252 -5.63 -17.81 -20.16
CA GLU A 252 -5.16 -18.15 -21.49
C GLU A 252 -4.92 -19.66 -21.53
N ILE A 253 -5.71 -20.36 -22.33
CA ILE A 253 -5.51 -21.77 -22.62
C ILE A 253 -4.69 -21.87 -23.91
N ARG A 254 -3.49 -22.44 -23.80
CA ARG A 254 -2.66 -22.78 -24.96
C ARG A 254 -2.86 -24.23 -25.29
N VAL A 255 -3.16 -24.54 -26.54
CA VAL A 255 -3.39 -25.90 -27.00
C VAL A 255 -2.32 -26.27 -28.03
N ALA A 256 -1.82 -27.50 -27.96
CA ALA A 256 -0.91 -28.04 -28.96
C ALA A 256 -1.60 -28.12 -30.34
N ASP A 257 -0.80 -27.97 -31.39
CA ASP A 257 -1.29 -27.74 -32.77
C ASP A 257 -2.32 -28.77 -33.23
N GLU A 258 -1.95 -30.04 -33.10
CA GLU A 258 -2.72 -31.21 -33.51
C GLU A 258 -4.05 -31.36 -32.74
N PHE A 259 -4.20 -30.68 -31.60
CA PHE A 259 -5.40 -30.74 -30.77
C PHE A 259 -6.22 -29.44 -30.79
N TYR A 260 -5.78 -28.42 -31.53
CA TYR A 260 -6.41 -27.10 -31.51
C TYR A 260 -7.85 -27.12 -32.03
N ALA A 261 -8.10 -27.79 -33.15
CA ALA A 261 -9.43 -27.94 -33.72
C ALA A 261 -10.37 -28.69 -32.75
N LYS A 262 -9.88 -29.80 -32.19
CA LYS A 262 -10.60 -30.61 -31.20
C LYS A 262 -10.94 -29.82 -29.93
N ALA A 263 -10.05 -28.93 -29.49
CA ALA A 263 -10.28 -28.05 -28.35
C ALA A 263 -11.38 -27.01 -28.63
N LEU A 264 -11.42 -26.43 -29.83
CA LEU A 264 -12.48 -25.49 -30.22
C LEU A 264 -13.84 -26.19 -30.32
N GLU A 265 -13.89 -27.38 -30.90
CA GLU A 265 -15.10 -28.21 -30.94
C GLU A 265 -15.59 -28.51 -29.52
N ALA A 266 -14.70 -28.94 -28.62
CA ALA A 266 -15.06 -29.24 -27.24
C ALA A 266 -15.68 -28.03 -26.52
N LEU A 267 -15.14 -26.82 -26.72
CA LEU A 267 -15.68 -25.60 -26.13
C LEU A 267 -17.04 -25.22 -26.73
N ALA A 268 -17.22 -25.36 -28.05
CA ALA A 268 -18.50 -25.10 -28.70
C ALA A 268 -19.61 -26.05 -28.19
N HIS A 269 -19.29 -27.32 -27.95
CA HIS A 269 -20.24 -28.32 -27.43
C HIS A 269 -20.51 -28.20 -25.92
N SER A 270 -19.70 -27.43 -25.19
CA SER A 270 -19.83 -27.26 -23.74
C SER A 270 -20.85 -26.22 -23.29
N GLY A 271 -21.56 -25.59 -24.24
CA GLY A 271 -22.46 -24.47 -23.96
C GLY A 271 -21.75 -23.14 -23.70
N LEU A 272 -20.42 -23.10 -23.83
CA LEU A 272 -19.64 -21.87 -23.80
C LEU A 272 -19.75 -21.14 -25.15
N ARG A 273 -19.92 -19.82 -25.13
CA ARG A 273 -20.07 -18.99 -26.33
C ARG A 273 -18.82 -18.18 -26.60
N GLU A 274 -18.33 -18.24 -27.83
CA GLU A 274 -17.26 -17.36 -28.29
C GLU A 274 -17.73 -15.89 -28.28
N GLY A 275 -16.87 -14.96 -27.88
CA GLY A 275 -17.18 -13.54 -27.66
C GLY A 275 -17.80 -13.23 -26.29
N GLU A 276 -18.55 -14.17 -25.70
CA GLU A 276 -19.19 -14.00 -24.39
C GLU A 276 -18.38 -14.64 -23.25
N HIS A 277 -17.95 -15.88 -23.42
CA HIS A 277 -17.26 -16.68 -22.39
C HIS A 277 -15.78 -16.87 -22.68
N TYR A 278 -15.42 -17.00 -23.98
CA TYR A 278 -14.05 -17.10 -24.43
C TYR A 278 -13.83 -16.37 -25.76
N ALA A 279 -12.58 -16.10 -26.11
CA ALA A 279 -12.18 -15.50 -27.39
C ALA A 279 -11.00 -16.27 -27.97
N VAL A 280 -11.02 -16.48 -29.29
CA VAL A 280 -10.05 -17.30 -29.99
C VAL A 280 -9.00 -16.44 -30.70
N TYR A 281 -7.73 -16.74 -30.47
CA TYR A 281 -6.60 -16.11 -31.15
C TYR A 281 -5.85 -17.15 -31.99
N GLY A 282 -6.42 -17.48 -33.15
CA GLY A 282 -5.93 -18.55 -34.03
C GLY A 282 -4.46 -18.45 -34.42
N LYS A 283 -3.92 -17.23 -34.65
CA LYS A 283 -2.50 -17.03 -34.97
C LYS A 283 -1.54 -17.52 -33.89
N ARG A 284 -1.98 -17.61 -32.64
CA ARG A 284 -1.16 -18.04 -31.49
C ARG A 284 -1.68 -19.33 -30.83
N ARG A 285 -2.78 -19.90 -31.35
CA ARG A 285 -3.45 -21.07 -30.76
C ARG A 285 -3.80 -20.84 -29.28
N GLU A 286 -4.17 -19.60 -28.98
CA GLU A 286 -4.50 -19.12 -27.64
C GLU A 286 -6.01 -18.95 -27.55
N ILE A 287 -6.62 -19.55 -26.52
CA ILE A 287 -8.03 -19.37 -26.19
C ILE A 287 -8.10 -18.58 -24.89
N ARG A 288 -8.62 -17.35 -24.94
CA ARG A 288 -8.79 -16.50 -23.76
C ARG A 288 -10.16 -16.74 -23.14
N VAL A 289 -10.20 -17.29 -21.95
CA VAL A 289 -11.42 -17.62 -21.21
C VAL A 289 -11.59 -16.63 -20.05
N LYS A 290 -12.82 -16.15 -19.81
CA LYS A 290 -13.10 -15.32 -18.61
C LYS A 290 -12.84 -16.11 -17.33
N ALA A 291 -12.43 -15.43 -16.26
CA ALA A 291 -12.03 -16.07 -15.00
C ALA A 291 -13.10 -17.03 -14.46
N GLU A 292 -14.36 -16.60 -14.49
CA GLU A 292 -15.53 -17.35 -14.02
C GLU A 292 -15.89 -18.56 -14.90
N GLN A 293 -15.35 -18.65 -16.12
CA GLN A 293 -15.62 -19.75 -17.06
C GLN A 293 -14.44 -20.72 -17.19
N LYS A 294 -13.36 -20.51 -16.43
CA LYS A 294 -12.15 -21.34 -16.49
C LYS A 294 -12.45 -22.82 -16.27
N ASP A 295 -13.10 -23.17 -15.17
CA ASP A 295 -13.30 -24.58 -14.82
C ASP A 295 -14.24 -25.26 -15.81
N ALA A 296 -15.26 -24.54 -16.30
CA ALA A 296 -16.14 -25.04 -17.37
C ALA A 296 -15.34 -25.33 -18.65
N ALA A 297 -14.47 -24.41 -19.08
CA ALA A 297 -13.65 -24.59 -20.26
C ALA A 297 -12.64 -25.74 -20.10
N VAL A 298 -11.94 -25.82 -18.96
CA VAL A 298 -10.98 -26.90 -18.69
C VAL A 298 -11.67 -28.25 -18.63
N ASN A 299 -12.84 -28.34 -18.00
CA ASN A 299 -13.61 -29.58 -17.92
C ASN A 299 -14.14 -30.00 -19.29
N ALA A 300 -14.55 -29.07 -20.15
CA ALA A 300 -14.95 -29.35 -21.52
C ALA A 300 -13.81 -29.98 -22.33
N LEU A 301 -12.59 -29.43 -22.22
CA LEU A 301 -11.41 -29.97 -22.89
C LEU A 301 -11.07 -31.38 -22.36
N LYS A 302 -11.12 -31.58 -21.05
CA LYS A 302 -10.91 -32.89 -20.43
C LYS A 302 -11.96 -33.92 -20.86
N ALA A 303 -13.23 -33.52 -20.94
CA ALA A 303 -14.32 -34.37 -21.42
C ALA A 303 -14.13 -34.79 -22.90
N ALA A 304 -13.48 -33.96 -23.71
CA ALA A 304 -13.08 -34.32 -25.07
C ALA A 304 -11.82 -35.20 -25.15
N GLY A 305 -11.30 -35.67 -24.01
CA GLY A 305 -10.09 -36.49 -23.94
C GLY A 305 -8.79 -35.69 -24.11
N LEU A 306 -8.80 -34.38 -23.84
CA LEU A 306 -7.58 -33.57 -23.80
C LEU A 306 -7.00 -33.54 -22.38
N GLU A 307 -5.71 -33.77 -22.26
CA GLU A 307 -5.02 -33.80 -20.96
C GLU A 307 -4.32 -32.46 -20.71
N GLU A 308 -4.56 -31.89 -19.53
CA GLU A 308 -3.89 -30.67 -19.09
C GLU A 308 -2.42 -30.99 -18.75
N GLY A 309 -1.49 -30.18 -19.27
CA GLY A 309 -0.05 -30.41 -19.19
C GLY A 309 0.54 -31.18 -20.38
N LYS A 310 -0.29 -31.89 -21.15
CA LYS A 310 0.13 -32.64 -22.35
C LYS A 310 -0.43 -32.04 -23.64
N HIS A 311 -1.75 -31.89 -23.73
CA HIS A 311 -2.45 -31.39 -24.92
C HIS A 311 -2.79 -29.90 -24.82
N PHE A 312 -3.02 -29.41 -23.61
CA PHE A 312 -3.23 -27.98 -23.35
C PHE A 312 -2.66 -27.54 -22.01
N ALA A 313 -2.44 -26.24 -21.84
CA ALA A 313 -2.09 -25.63 -20.56
C ALA A 313 -2.94 -24.39 -20.32
N ALA A 314 -3.63 -24.33 -19.18
CA ALA A 314 -4.37 -23.15 -18.75
C ALA A 314 -3.48 -22.28 -17.86
N LYS A 315 -3.27 -21.03 -18.26
CA LYS A 315 -2.45 -20.07 -17.53
C LYS A 315 -3.27 -18.83 -17.19
N TRP A 316 -3.20 -18.38 -15.94
CA TRP A 316 -3.75 -17.08 -15.58
C TRP A 316 -3.05 -15.96 -16.37
N ASN A 317 -3.82 -15.13 -17.06
CA ASN A 317 -3.34 -13.96 -17.81
C ASN A 317 -4.01 -12.66 -17.31
N GLY A 318 -4.42 -12.65 -16.05
CA GLY A 318 -4.96 -11.45 -15.40
C GLY A 318 -3.98 -10.77 -14.47
N GLN A 319 -4.46 -9.69 -13.86
CA GLN A 319 -3.72 -8.83 -12.95
C GLN A 319 -4.54 -8.57 -11.69
N TYR A 320 -3.89 -8.66 -10.55
CA TYR A 320 -4.46 -8.25 -9.28
C TYR A 320 -4.09 -6.80 -9.00
N ILE A 321 -5.01 -6.04 -8.40
CA ILE A 321 -4.75 -4.69 -7.92
C ILE A 321 -5.15 -4.64 -6.45
N ILE A 322 -4.16 -4.54 -5.57
CA ILE A 322 -4.34 -4.29 -4.15
C ILE A 322 -4.20 -2.78 -3.95
N ARG A 323 -5.24 -2.11 -3.47
CA ARG A 323 -5.25 -0.66 -3.24
C ARG A 323 -5.43 -0.35 -1.77
N ILE A 324 -4.53 0.45 -1.20
CA ILE A 324 -4.70 1.04 0.13
C ILE A 324 -5.77 2.15 0.03
N THR A 325 -6.76 2.11 0.92
CA THR A 325 -7.82 3.12 0.99
C THR A 325 -7.33 4.33 1.80
N TYR A 326 -8.10 5.43 1.81
CA TYR A 326 -7.78 6.56 2.69
C TYR A 326 -7.88 6.18 4.17
N ASP A 327 -8.81 5.31 4.56
CA ASP A 327 -8.87 4.79 5.92
C ASP A 327 -7.65 3.91 6.23
N GLY A 328 -7.15 3.16 5.26
CA GLY A 328 -5.88 2.43 5.39
C GLY A 328 -4.68 3.37 5.57
N LEU A 329 -4.59 4.45 4.80
CA LEU A 329 -3.51 5.44 4.97
C LEU A 329 -3.57 6.12 6.35
N ARG A 330 -4.77 6.43 6.85
CA ARG A 330 -4.99 6.97 8.20
C ARG A 330 -4.58 5.97 9.27
N GLU A 331 -4.95 4.70 9.11
CA GLU A 331 -4.57 3.65 10.05
C GLU A 331 -3.05 3.45 10.08
N ILE A 332 -2.38 3.45 8.92
CA ILE A 332 -0.91 3.41 8.86
C ILE A 332 -0.30 4.67 9.50
N GLN A 333 -0.91 5.85 9.32
CA GLN A 333 -0.48 7.07 10.02
C GLN A 333 -0.65 6.97 11.54
N ARG A 334 -1.67 6.29 12.07
CA ARG A 334 -1.82 6.01 13.51
C ARG A 334 -0.72 5.08 14.02
N MET A 335 -0.35 4.07 13.23
CA MET A 335 0.80 3.21 13.55
C MET A 335 2.07 4.04 13.66
N ALA A 336 2.32 4.92 12.67
CA ALA A 336 3.46 5.82 12.69
C ALA A 336 3.49 6.73 13.94
N LEU A 337 2.35 7.35 14.29
CA LEU A 337 2.23 8.20 15.49
C LEU A 337 2.42 7.41 16.80
N SER A 338 2.08 6.12 16.79
CA SER A 338 2.32 5.20 17.91
C SER A 338 3.76 4.66 17.98
N GLY A 339 4.67 5.14 17.13
CA GLY A 339 6.09 4.77 17.13
C GLY A 339 6.47 3.64 16.16
N ASP A 340 5.58 3.27 15.23
CA ASP A 340 5.91 2.28 14.20
C ASP A 340 6.80 2.88 13.09
N VAL A 341 8.10 2.57 13.17
CA VAL A 341 9.13 3.10 12.28
C VAL A 341 8.91 2.72 10.81
N GLU A 342 8.34 1.53 10.52
CA GLU A 342 8.06 1.12 9.14
C GLU A 342 6.90 1.94 8.56
N ALA A 343 5.84 2.13 9.34
CA ALA A 343 4.71 2.97 8.96
C ALA A 343 5.14 4.43 8.73
N GLU A 344 5.98 4.98 9.62
CA GLU A 344 6.54 6.32 9.46
C GLU A 344 7.33 6.45 8.16
N ARG A 345 8.25 5.51 7.91
CA ARG A 345 9.05 5.47 6.67
C ARG A 345 8.16 5.36 5.44
N PHE A 346 7.08 4.59 5.49
CA PHE A 346 6.14 4.47 4.39
C PHE A 346 5.44 5.80 4.09
N ILE A 347 4.90 6.47 5.11
CA ILE A 347 4.22 7.77 4.93
C ILE A 347 5.18 8.81 4.37
N ARG A 348 6.42 8.88 4.88
CA ARG A 348 7.46 9.77 4.34
C ARG A 348 7.81 9.43 2.90
N GLY A 349 7.95 8.13 2.59
CA GLY A 349 8.20 7.65 1.22
C GLY A 349 7.09 8.04 0.25
N LEU A 350 5.81 7.96 0.68
CA LEU A 350 4.68 8.43 -0.13
C LEU A 350 4.75 9.94 -0.38
N GLU A 351 5.08 10.73 0.65
CA GLU A 351 5.26 12.18 0.49
C GLU A 351 6.37 12.50 -0.51
N ASP A 352 7.54 11.88 -0.37
CA ASP A 352 8.70 12.07 -1.24
C ASP A 352 8.40 11.68 -2.70
N VAL A 353 7.69 10.57 -2.92
CA VAL A 353 7.25 10.15 -4.25
C VAL A 353 6.27 11.16 -4.86
N LEU A 354 5.25 11.57 -4.10
CA LEU A 354 4.23 12.49 -4.59
C LEU A 354 4.81 13.88 -4.88
N ARG A 355 5.67 14.39 -4.00
CA ARG A 355 6.35 15.69 -4.17
C ARG A 355 7.18 15.72 -5.45
N ARG A 356 8.06 14.73 -5.64
CA ARG A 356 8.94 14.66 -6.82
C ARG A 356 8.19 14.52 -8.13
N ARG A 357 7.07 13.77 -8.14
CA ARG A 357 6.36 13.42 -9.38
C ARG A 357 5.22 14.36 -9.75
N TYR A 358 4.61 15.00 -8.75
CA TYR A 358 3.36 15.74 -8.91
C TYR A 358 3.34 17.09 -8.20
N GLY A 359 4.40 17.44 -7.47
CA GLY A 359 4.55 18.72 -6.77
C GLY A 359 3.70 18.86 -5.50
N ASP A 360 3.68 20.07 -4.95
CA ASP A 360 3.12 20.35 -3.63
C ASP A 360 1.61 20.15 -3.54
N ASN A 361 0.87 20.24 -4.64
CA ASN A 361 -0.57 19.98 -4.65
C ASN A 361 -0.89 18.52 -4.27
N ALA A 362 -0.06 17.57 -4.73
CA ALA A 362 -0.21 16.16 -4.37
C ALA A 362 0.14 15.92 -2.90
N VAL A 363 1.18 16.59 -2.39
CA VAL A 363 1.56 16.55 -0.97
C VAL A 363 0.45 17.13 -0.09
N LYS A 364 -0.09 18.29 -0.45
CA LYS A 364 -1.23 18.90 0.25
C LYS A 364 -2.41 17.95 0.32
N LYS A 365 -2.69 17.22 -0.78
CA LYS A 365 -3.76 16.21 -0.77
C LYS A 365 -3.45 15.03 0.15
N LEU A 366 -2.18 14.60 0.22
CA LEU A 366 -1.77 13.55 1.16
C LEU A 366 -1.98 14.01 2.59
N ILE A 367 -1.50 15.21 2.92
CA ILE A 367 -1.70 15.82 4.24
C ILE A 367 -3.18 15.87 4.59
N GLU A 368 -4.05 16.35 3.69
CA GLU A 368 -5.51 16.36 3.91
C GLU A 368 -6.08 14.96 4.22
N VAL A 369 -5.60 13.92 3.55
CA VAL A 369 -6.01 12.54 3.80
C VAL A 369 -5.57 12.04 5.18
N LEU A 370 -4.36 12.43 5.60
CA LEU A 370 -3.72 12.00 6.85
C LEU A 370 -4.10 12.86 8.08
N SER A 371 -4.50 14.12 7.88
CA SER A 371 -4.84 15.08 8.95
C SER A 371 -5.81 14.53 9.99
N PRO A 372 -6.91 13.81 9.62
CA PRO A 372 -7.81 13.23 10.61
C PRO A 372 -7.10 12.35 11.64
N ALA A 373 -6.11 11.56 11.23
CA ALA A 373 -5.33 10.71 12.15
C ALA A 373 -4.31 11.50 12.98
N ARG A 374 -3.80 12.62 12.46
CA ARG A 374 -2.84 13.50 13.16
C ARG A 374 -3.49 14.38 14.21
N GLU A 375 -4.75 14.76 14.00
CA GLU A 375 -5.54 15.60 14.91
C GLU A 375 -6.24 14.79 16.01
N GLU A 376 -6.09 13.46 16.06
CA GLU A 376 -6.79 12.61 17.04
C GLU A 376 -6.33 12.90 18.47
N GLY A 377 -7.29 13.21 19.35
CA GLY A 377 -7.02 13.52 20.75
C GLY A 377 -6.19 14.79 20.98
N THR A 378 -6.01 15.66 19.97
CA THR A 378 -5.22 16.90 20.12
C THR A 378 -6.04 18.08 20.63
N LEU A 379 -7.37 17.99 20.64
CA LEU A 379 -8.24 19.05 21.14
C LEU A 379 -8.61 18.79 22.61
N ASP A 380 -8.21 19.74 23.45
CA ASP A 380 -8.67 19.86 24.82
C ASP A 380 -9.88 20.81 24.93
N LEU A 381 -10.57 20.72 26.06
CA LEU A 381 -11.67 21.60 26.44
C LEU A 381 -11.18 22.65 27.46
N PRO A 382 -11.77 23.84 27.51
CA PRO A 382 -12.95 24.29 26.76
C PRO A 382 -12.66 24.71 25.32
N LEU A 383 -13.57 24.37 24.39
CA LEU A 383 -13.50 24.76 22.97
C LEU A 383 -14.41 25.97 22.70
N ALA A 384 -13.83 27.09 22.23
CA ALA A 384 -14.60 28.25 21.79
C ALA A 384 -15.40 27.94 20.50
N VAL A 385 -16.67 28.34 20.50
CA VAL A 385 -17.61 28.17 19.39
C VAL A 385 -17.96 29.53 18.82
N TYR A 386 -17.80 29.68 17.51
CA TYR A 386 -17.98 30.95 16.81
C TYR A 386 -19.19 30.90 15.87
N ASP A 387 -19.91 32.02 15.77
CA ASP A 387 -20.92 32.22 14.72
C ASP A 387 -20.27 32.49 13.35
N GLU A 388 -21.09 32.73 12.33
CA GLU A 388 -20.59 33.06 10.98
C GLU A 388 -19.90 34.42 10.88
N ARG A 389 -20.10 35.30 11.87
CA ARG A 389 -19.49 36.63 11.96
C ARG A 389 -18.19 36.62 12.77
N GLY A 390 -17.81 35.48 13.35
CA GLY A 390 -16.60 35.31 14.16
C GLY A 390 -16.77 35.69 15.64
N ASN A 391 -17.99 35.89 16.13
CA ASN A 391 -18.25 36.15 17.54
C ASN A 391 -18.32 34.83 18.32
N VAL A 392 -17.76 34.80 19.54
CA VAL A 392 -17.90 33.65 20.43
C VAL A 392 -19.35 33.58 20.93
N VAL A 393 -20.07 32.52 20.56
CA VAL A 393 -21.48 32.30 20.93
C VAL A 393 -21.66 31.20 21.97
N ALA A 394 -20.65 30.36 22.17
CA ALA A 394 -20.61 29.38 23.25
C ALA A 394 -19.17 28.91 23.52
N ARG A 395 -18.97 28.21 24.63
CA ARG A 395 -17.78 27.40 24.90
C ARG A 395 -18.21 25.99 25.23
N VAL A 396 -17.75 24.99 24.49
CA VAL A 396 -17.94 23.58 24.90
C VAL A 396 -17.02 23.33 26.07
N VAL A 397 -17.59 23.05 27.24
CA VAL A 397 -16.86 22.91 28.50
C VAL A 397 -16.67 21.45 28.89
N ASP A 398 -17.54 20.55 28.43
CA ASP A 398 -17.43 19.12 28.71
C ASP A 398 -17.95 18.27 27.54
N LEU A 399 -17.33 17.10 27.35
CA LEU A 399 -17.73 16.08 26.38
C LEU A 399 -17.73 14.73 27.09
N ARG A 400 -18.92 14.16 27.26
CA ARG A 400 -19.11 12.82 27.84
C ARG A 400 -19.67 11.87 26.81
N TYR A 401 -19.47 10.58 27.06
CA TYR A 401 -20.07 9.54 26.25
C TYR A 401 -20.77 8.50 27.13
N GLU A 402 -21.80 7.88 26.57
CA GLU A 402 -22.52 6.75 27.16
C GLU A 402 -22.76 5.72 26.06
N PHE A 403 -22.53 4.44 26.33
CA PHE A 403 -23.09 3.38 25.50
C PHE A 403 -24.50 3.09 25.97
N VAL A 404 -25.46 3.09 25.06
CA VAL A 404 -26.87 2.91 25.41
C VAL A 404 -27.53 1.85 24.54
N LYS A 405 -28.49 1.12 25.14
CA LYS A 405 -29.29 0.14 24.43
C LYS A 405 -30.36 0.83 23.57
N GLY A 406 -30.39 0.44 22.30
CA GLY A 406 -31.35 0.91 21.31
C GLY A 406 -32.78 0.41 21.56
N LYS A 407 -33.75 1.08 20.94
CA LYS A 407 -35.17 0.71 20.99
C LYS A 407 -35.39 -0.65 20.32
N ARG A 408 -35.66 -1.71 21.08
CA ARG A 408 -36.33 -2.92 20.56
C ARG A 408 -37.82 -2.64 20.41
N LYS A 409 -38.45 -3.23 19.38
CA LYS A 409 -39.91 -3.11 19.16
C LYS A 409 -40.73 -3.67 20.34
N ASP A 410 -40.12 -4.50 21.18
CA ASP A 410 -40.82 -5.25 22.21
C ASP A 410 -40.30 -4.85 23.62
N LYS A 411 -41.05 -3.96 24.29
CA LYS A 411 -41.19 -3.78 25.74
C LYS A 411 -39.93 -3.73 26.65
N GLN A 412 -38.87 -2.99 26.30
CA GLN A 412 -37.91 -2.48 27.30
C GLN A 412 -37.68 -0.96 27.14
N PRO A 413 -37.49 -0.21 28.26
CA PRO A 413 -37.23 1.22 28.18
C PRO A 413 -35.88 1.47 27.49
N ALA A 414 -35.93 2.22 26.39
CA ALA A 414 -34.76 2.57 25.61
C ALA A 414 -33.90 3.62 26.31
N GLY A 415 -32.58 3.55 26.13
CA GLY A 415 -31.65 4.57 26.62
C GLY A 415 -30.98 4.28 27.97
N GLN A 416 -31.08 3.06 28.51
CA GLN A 416 -30.30 2.63 29.66
C GLN A 416 -28.81 2.51 29.29
N PRO A 417 -27.88 3.08 30.09
CA PRO A 417 -26.44 2.88 29.93
C PRO A 417 -26.04 1.41 30.05
N VAL A 418 -25.09 0.98 29.24
CA VAL A 418 -24.52 -0.38 29.28
C VAL A 418 -22.99 -0.29 29.41
N SER A 419 -22.41 -1.20 30.19
CA SER A 419 -20.96 -1.28 30.39
C SER A 419 -20.22 -1.89 29.19
N HIS A 420 -20.92 -2.66 28.36
CA HIS A 420 -20.36 -3.28 27.15
C HIS A 420 -21.29 -3.06 25.95
N CYS A 421 -20.71 -2.71 24.80
CA CYS A 421 -21.44 -2.26 23.63
C CYS A 421 -21.08 -3.08 22.38
N ALA A 422 -21.99 -3.94 21.95
CA ALA A 422 -21.82 -4.73 20.72
C ALA A 422 -23.16 -5.01 20.03
N GLY A 423 -23.14 -5.10 18.70
CA GLY A 423 -24.31 -5.47 17.89
C GLY A 423 -25.20 -4.31 17.46
N GLU A 424 -26.26 -4.62 16.70
CA GLU A 424 -27.13 -3.64 16.03
C GLU A 424 -27.83 -2.70 17.01
N ASP A 425 -28.15 -3.23 18.19
CA ASP A 425 -28.89 -2.52 19.24
C ASP A 425 -27.99 -1.56 20.03
N CYS A 426 -26.67 -1.54 19.84
CA CYS A 426 -25.81 -0.65 20.62
C CYS A 426 -25.65 0.73 19.98
N ARG A 427 -25.83 1.78 20.78
CA ARG A 427 -25.68 3.17 20.38
C ARG A 427 -24.60 3.87 21.19
N LEU A 428 -23.90 4.80 20.56
CA LEU A 428 -22.98 5.72 21.22
C LEU A 428 -23.70 7.05 21.39
N ARG A 429 -23.98 7.46 22.63
CA ARG A 429 -24.52 8.77 22.95
C ARG A 429 -23.37 9.69 23.35
N VAL A 430 -23.18 10.77 22.62
CA VAL A 430 -22.26 11.86 22.96
C VAL A 430 -23.08 12.97 23.61
N VAL A 431 -22.71 13.37 24.82
CA VAL A 431 -23.31 14.47 25.58
C VAL A 431 -22.32 15.63 25.58
N VAL A 432 -22.78 16.76 25.07
CA VAL A 432 -22.00 18.00 24.95
C VAL A 432 -22.55 18.99 25.95
N GLU A 433 -21.73 19.42 26.90
CA GLU A 433 -22.04 20.53 27.79
C GLU A 433 -21.38 21.80 27.23
N TYR A 434 -22.16 22.85 27.04
CA TYR A 434 -21.67 24.12 26.55
C TYR A 434 -22.22 25.28 27.36
N GLU A 435 -21.39 26.30 27.53
CA GLU A 435 -21.66 27.52 28.28
C GLU A 435 -21.86 28.68 27.31
N LEU A 436 -22.95 29.43 27.49
CA LEU A 436 -23.22 30.66 26.76
C LEU A 436 -22.39 31.82 27.34
N PRO A 437 -22.18 32.93 26.59
CA PRO A 437 -21.56 34.13 27.14
C PRO A 437 -22.24 34.69 28.39
N SER A 438 -23.52 34.36 28.61
CA SER A 438 -24.28 34.70 29.82
C SER A 438 -23.92 33.86 31.06
N GLY A 439 -23.08 32.82 30.92
CA GLY A 439 -22.78 31.84 31.97
C GLY A 439 -23.81 30.70 32.08
N GLU A 440 -24.89 30.74 31.29
CA GLU A 440 -25.89 29.66 31.26
C GLU A 440 -25.26 28.40 30.63
N ARG A 441 -25.39 27.26 31.31
CA ARG A 441 -24.94 25.96 30.80
C ARG A 441 -26.09 25.19 30.19
N ARG A 442 -25.87 24.65 29.01
CA ARG A 442 -26.82 23.83 28.26
C ARG A 442 -26.18 22.51 27.84
N GLN A 443 -27.04 21.53 27.55
CA GLN A 443 -26.62 20.23 27.07
C GLN A 443 -27.24 19.90 25.71
N PHE A 444 -26.40 19.37 24.82
CA PHE A 444 -26.80 18.83 23.54
C PHE A 444 -26.39 17.35 23.44
N LYS A 445 -27.27 16.49 22.91
CA LYS A 445 -27.06 15.04 22.87
C LYS A 445 -27.12 14.52 21.44
N MET A 446 -26.13 13.74 21.05
CA MET A 446 -26.07 13.05 19.76
C MET A 446 -26.04 11.54 19.97
N GLU A 447 -27.05 10.83 19.49
CA GLU A 447 -27.06 9.37 19.50
C GLU A 447 -26.67 8.80 18.14
N TRP A 448 -25.53 8.12 18.12
CA TRP A 448 -25.00 7.37 16.98
C TRP A 448 -25.47 5.92 17.03
N TYR A 449 -25.87 5.40 15.87
CA TYR A 449 -26.38 4.04 15.71
C TYR A 449 -25.96 3.43 14.38
N TRP A 450 -26.08 2.10 14.29
CA TRP A 450 -25.83 1.36 13.06
C TRP A 450 -27.07 1.37 12.16
N LYS A 451 -27.02 2.09 11.05
CA LYS A 451 -28.06 2.06 10.02
C LYS A 451 -27.83 0.87 9.09
N LYS A 452 -28.73 -0.11 9.16
CA LYS A 452 -28.77 -1.25 8.24
C LYS A 452 -29.12 -0.79 6.82
N GLN A 453 -28.30 -1.15 5.85
CA GLN A 453 -28.53 -0.91 4.42
C GLN A 453 -28.34 -2.21 3.65
N GLN A 454 -29.36 -2.63 2.92
CA GLN A 454 -29.27 -3.79 2.03
C GLN A 454 -29.05 -3.33 0.59
N LYS A 455 -28.08 -3.91 -0.09
CA LYS A 455 -27.87 -3.70 -1.53
C LYS A 455 -27.89 -5.03 -2.25
N LYS A 456 -28.67 -5.10 -3.33
CA LYS A 456 -28.64 -6.23 -4.27
C LYS A 456 -27.39 -6.13 -5.13
N LYS A 457 -26.62 -7.21 -5.19
CA LYS A 457 -25.49 -7.42 -6.09
C LYS A 457 -25.76 -8.72 -6.84
N GLY A 458 -26.33 -8.62 -8.05
CA GLY A 458 -26.82 -9.79 -8.78
C GLY A 458 -27.88 -10.56 -7.99
N LYS A 459 -27.68 -11.89 -7.81
CA LYS A 459 -28.55 -12.79 -7.04
C LYS A 459 -28.29 -12.79 -5.51
N THR A 460 -27.40 -11.93 -5.03
CA THR A 460 -27.04 -11.86 -3.60
C THR A 460 -27.43 -10.52 -3.00
N THR A 461 -28.01 -10.56 -1.80
CA THR A 461 -28.28 -9.36 -1.01
C THR A 461 -27.18 -9.21 0.03
N ALA A 462 -26.40 -8.13 -0.06
CA ALA A 462 -25.39 -7.79 0.92
C ALA A 462 -25.95 -6.79 1.93
N THR A 463 -25.79 -7.09 3.23
CA THR A 463 -26.18 -6.19 4.31
C THR A 463 -24.97 -5.42 4.81
N TYR A 464 -25.07 -4.08 4.81
CA TYR A 464 -24.08 -3.15 5.31
C TYR A 464 -24.62 -2.41 6.53
N TYR A 465 -23.74 -2.08 7.47
CA TYR A 465 -24.06 -1.24 8.62
C TYR A 465 -23.25 0.06 8.50
N LEU A 466 -23.97 1.18 8.39
CA LEU A 466 -23.42 2.52 8.27
C LEU A 466 -23.56 3.27 9.59
N GLU A 467 -22.58 4.09 9.93
CA GLU A 467 -22.61 4.98 11.09
C GLU A 467 -23.57 6.13 10.82
N SER A 468 -24.51 6.39 11.72
CA SER A 468 -25.49 7.48 11.54
C SER A 468 -25.96 8.05 12.87
N ALA A 469 -26.19 9.36 12.92
CA ALA A 469 -26.92 10.03 13.99
C ALA A 469 -27.96 10.99 13.40
N ARG A 470 -29.07 11.19 14.12
CA ARG A 470 -30.15 12.10 13.71
C ARG A 470 -30.54 13.06 14.85
N PRO A 471 -29.65 13.97 15.28
CA PRO A 471 -29.99 14.96 16.30
C PRO A 471 -31.01 15.98 15.77
N THR A 472 -31.74 16.60 16.69
CA THR A 472 -32.58 17.77 16.44
C THR A 472 -31.89 19.00 16.99
N ILE A 473 -31.59 19.97 16.12
CA ILE A 473 -30.92 21.22 16.44
C ILE A 473 -31.96 22.31 16.67
N LYS A 474 -31.94 22.95 17.84
CA LYS A 474 -33.00 23.85 18.31
C LYS A 474 -32.77 25.32 17.95
N ASP A 475 -31.53 25.78 18.02
CA ASP A 475 -31.19 27.20 17.87
C ASP A 475 -29.85 27.40 17.13
N ASP A 476 -29.51 28.66 16.84
CA ASP A 476 -28.30 29.02 16.11
C ASP A 476 -27.02 28.71 16.90
N VAL A 477 -27.10 28.64 18.23
CA VAL A 477 -25.96 28.26 19.07
C VAL A 477 -25.68 26.78 18.90
N GLU A 478 -26.70 25.91 18.94
CA GLU A 478 -26.53 24.48 18.68
C GLU A 478 -26.04 24.22 17.25
N VAL A 479 -26.47 25.02 16.25
CA VAL A 479 -25.89 24.97 14.89
C VAL A 479 -24.38 25.21 14.93
N ALA A 480 -23.94 26.25 15.63
CA ALA A 480 -22.52 26.59 15.75
C ALA A 480 -21.74 25.51 16.54
N VAL A 481 -22.31 24.97 17.62
CA VAL A 481 -21.73 23.88 18.42
C VAL A 481 -21.53 22.63 17.56
N VAL A 482 -22.55 22.19 16.83
CA VAL A 482 -22.45 21.01 15.94
C VAL A 482 -21.40 21.24 14.85
N LYS A 483 -21.34 22.45 14.27
CA LYS A 483 -20.33 22.83 13.29
C LYS A 483 -18.91 22.77 13.86
N ALA A 484 -18.69 23.26 15.08
CA ALA A 484 -17.39 23.22 15.73
C ALA A 484 -16.92 21.77 16.01
N LEU A 485 -17.83 20.93 16.51
CA LEU A 485 -17.55 19.54 16.84
C LEU A 485 -17.30 18.67 15.59
N THR A 486 -18.15 18.82 14.56
CA THR A 486 -18.19 17.90 13.41
C THR A 486 -17.54 18.45 12.14
N LYS A 487 -17.07 19.70 12.15
CA LYS A 487 -16.62 20.48 10.97
C LYS A 487 -17.68 20.62 9.86
N ARG A 488 -18.94 20.24 10.12
CA ARG A 488 -20.02 20.27 9.13
C ARG A 488 -20.93 21.46 9.34
N LYS A 489 -21.21 22.21 8.27
CA LYS A 489 -22.30 23.20 8.27
C LYS A 489 -23.65 22.48 8.30
N VAL A 490 -24.52 22.90 9.21
CA VAL A 490 -25.83 22.32 9.47
C VAL A 490 -26.86 23.44 9.63
N GLU A 491 -28.14 23.09 9.49
CA GLU A 491 -29.26 24.02 9.70
C GLU A 491 -30.09 23.57 10.90
N LYS A 492 -31.00 24.45 11.37
CA LYS A 492 -31.95 24.12 12.44
C LYS A 492 -32.86 22.95 12.01
N GLY A 493 -33.34 22.19 12.99
CA GLY A 493 -34.20 21.03 12.77
C GLY A 493 -33.44 19.71 12.78
N GLN A 494 -33.99 18.69 12.12
CA GLN A 494 -33.40 17.36 12.12
C GLN A 494 -32.27 17.24 11.10
N VAL A 495 -31.09 16.86 11.58
CA VAL A 495 -29.89 16.75 10.75
C VAL A 495 -29.38 15.32 10.73
N TRP A 496 -28.96 14.84 9.57
CA TRP A 496 -28.31 13.54 9.43
C TRP A 496 -26.79 13.69 9.50
N LEU A 497 -26.15 13.04 10.47
CA LEU A 497 -24.69 12.96 10.59
C LEU A 497 -24.22 11.55 10.20
N HIS A 498 -23.06 11.45 9.55
CA HIS A 498 -22.50 10.20 9.02
C HIS A 498 -21.09 9.93 9.55
N ALA A 499 -20.46 8.86 9.05
CA ALA A 499 -19.16 8.36 9.51
C ALA A 499 -18.05 9.42 9.52
N ASP A 500 -18.05 10.34 8.56
CA ASP A 500 -17.09 11.45 8.48
C ASP A 500 -17.27 12.47 9.61
N GLN A 501 -18.51 12.75 10.03
CA GLN A 501 -18.77 13.58 11.22
C GLN A 501 -18.43 12.86 12.52
N LEU A 502 -18.64 11.55 12.60
CA LEU A 502 -18.20 10.77 13.76
C LEU A 502 -16.67 10.75 13.85
N GLU A 503 -15.98 10.61 12.70
CA GLU A 503 -14.52 10.67 12.65
C GLU A 503 -13.99 12.02 13.15
N ALA A 504 -14.65 13.13 12.81
CA ALA A 504 -14.27 14.45 13.29
C ALA A 504 -14.33 14.58 14.83
N LEU A 505 -15.15 13.79 15.53
CA LEU A 505 -15.22 13.79 16.99
C LEU A 505 -14.02 13.11 17.65
N ARG A 506 -13.24 12.29 16.93
CA ARG A 506 -12.02 11.65 17.46
C ARG A 506 -10.89 12.63 17.76
N ARG A 507 -11.02 13.89 17.31
CA ARG A 507 -10.10 14.98 17.66
C ARG A 507 -10.12 15.32 19.16
N PHE A 508 -11.23 15.02 19.83
CA PHE A 508 -11.39 15.25 21.27
C PHE A 508 -10.88 14.07 22.06
N LYS A 509 -9.96 14.33 23.01
CA LYS A 509 -9.36 13.30 23.86
C LYS A 509 -10.42 12.47 24.60
N ALA A 510 -11.49 13.12 25.07
CA ALA A 510 -12.59 12.48 25.80
C ALA A 510 -13.42 11.48 24.97
N LEU A 511 -13.39 11.57 23.63
CA LEU A 511 -14.28 10.79 22.76
C LEU A 511 -13.55 9.75 21.89
N LYS A 512 -12.24 9.92 21.66
CA LYS A 512 -11.46 9.06 20.76
C LYS A 512 -11.63 7.56 21.08
N ASP A 513 -11.30 7.17 22.31
CA ASP A 513 -11.30 5.76 22.72
C ASP A 513 -12.73 5.19 22.77
N ALA A 514 -13.72 6.01 23.13
CA ALA A 514 -15.12 5.63 23.14
C ALA A 514 -15.66 5.29 21.75
N ILE A 515 -15.27 6.08 20.73
CA ILE A 515 -15.64 5.86 19.34
C ILE A 515 -15.01 4.56 18.83
N ASP A 516 -13.76 4.30 19.17
CA ASP A 516 -13.06 3.07 18.78
C ASP A 516 -13.67 1.83 19.43
N GLN A 517 -14.00 1.93 20.72
CA GLN A 517 -14.71 0.88 21.44
C GLN A 517 -16.10 0.61 20.83
N TRP A 518 -16.85 1.65 20.45
CA TRP A 518 -18.14 1.49 19.78
C TRP A 518 -18.01 0.78 18.42
N ARG A 519 -17.01 1.19 17.62
CA ARG A 519 -16.74 0.60 16.30
C ARG A 519 -16.24 -0.84 16.37
N ALA A 520 -15.53 -1.21 17.44
CA ALA A 520 -15.16 -2.60 17.69
C ALA A 520 -16.39 -3.50 17.85
N GLY A 521 -17.49 -2.96 18.37
CA GLY A 521 -18.79 -3.63 18.49
C GLY A 521 -19.63 -3.67 17.21
N LYS A 522 -19.10 -3.25 16.05
CA LYS A 522 -19.83 -3.17 14.78
C LYS A 522 -20.43 -4.54 14.38
N PRO A 523 -21.72 -4.60 13.99
CA PRO A 523 -22.34 -5.83 13.52
C PRO A 523 -21.64 -6.39 12.28
N GLN A 524 -21.44 -7.71 12.23
CA GLN A 524 -20.87 -8.37 11.06
C GLN A 524 -21.82 -8.30 9.86
N SER A 525 -21.30 -7.86 8.71
CA SER A 525 -22.02 -7.90 7.44
C SER A 525 -22.20 -9.35 6.97
N LYS A 526 -23.45 -9.76 6.71
CA LYS A 526 -23.79 -11.08 6.14
C LYS A 526 -24.18 -10.93 4.66
N SER A 527 -23.73 -11.87 3.83
CA SER A 527 -24.24 -12.07 2.47
C SER A 527 -25.07 -13.35 2.43
N SER A 528 -26.35 -13.24 2.07
CA SER A 528 -27.22 -14.40 1.82
C SER A 528 -27.49 -14.53 0.33
N ARG A 529 -27.38 -15.76 -0.19
CA ARG A 529 -27.95 -16.13 -1.49
C ARG A 529 -29.46 -16.30 -1.28
N ASP A 530 -30.27 -15.66 -2.11
CA ASP A 530 -31.71 -15.96 -2.15
C ASP A 530 -31.87 -17.41 -2.64
N ALA A 531 -32.16 -18.31 -1.71
CA ALA A 531 -32.69 -19.61 -2.07
C ALA A 531 -34.13 -19.39 -2.53
N GLY A 532 -34.34 -19.40 -3.85
CA GLY A 532 -35.68 -19.44 -4.41
C GLY A 532 -36.38 -20.70 -3.91
N ARG A 533 -37.38 -20.54 -3.04
CA ARG A 533 -38.46 -21.50 -2.89
C ARG A 533 -39.31 -21.39 -4.15
N SER A 534 -39.22 -22.41 -5.00
CA SER A 534 -40.29 -22.78 -5.91
C SER A 534 -41.24 -23.68 -5.12
N ASP A 535 -42.46 -23.22 -4.93
CA ASP A 535 -43.61 -24.07 -4.60
C ASP A 535 -43.92 -25.03 -5.76
#